data_AF-A0A2L0TZN8-F1
#
_entry.id   AF-A0A2L0TZN8-F1
#
_cell.length_a   1.000
_cell.length_b   1.000
_cell.length_c   1.000
_cell.angle_alpha   90.00
_cell.angle_beta   90.00
_cell.angle_gamma   90.00
#
_symmetry.space_group_name_H-M   'P 1'
#
loop_
_entity.id
_entity.type
_entity.pdbx_description
1 polymer ?
#
loop_
_entity_poly.entity_id
_entity_poly.type
_entity_poly.pdbx_seq_one_letter_code
_entity_poly.pdbx_strand_id
1 'polypeptide(L)'
;MDRLKKSLLLGVVTSSVLFYFTPSYEQAGNWLIVLLLPLVGFLSGALMGLLSSAKYEFCIEFSHADETGVQWITAARSRHVADYETFKAQAARLQERLG
;
A
#
# COMPACT_ATOMS: atom_id res chain seq x y z
N MET A 1 3.21 -8.90 -0.48
CA MET A 1 4.24 -8.28 -1.34
C MET A 1 3.92 -6.84 -1.72
N ASP A 2 2.66 -6.52 -2.05
CA ASP A 2 2.23 -5.18 -2.51
C ASP A 2 2.50 -4.05 -1.51
N ARG A 3 2.30 -4.31 -0.21
CA ARG A 3 2.54 -3.31 0.85
C ARG A 3 4.01 -2.87 0.93
N LEU A 4 4.92 -3.85 0.85
CA LEU A 4 6.36 -3.61 0.88
C LEU A 4 6.80 -2.86 -0.39
N LYS A 5 6.31 -3.26 -1.57
CA LYS A 5 6.59 -2.57 -2.84
C LYS A 5 6.13 -1.11 -2.80
N LYS A 6 4.91 -0.86 -2.32
CA LYS A 6 4.34 0.50 -2.18
C LYS A 6 5.14 1.35 -1.19
N SER A 7 5.53 0.76 -0.06
CA SER A 7 6.38 1.40 0.95
C SER A 7 7.75 1.78 0.39
N LEU A 8 8.44 0.83 -0.24
CA LEU A 8 9.74 1.09 -0.87
C LEU A 8 9.65 2.17 -1.96
N LEU A 9 8.63 2.10 -2.82
CA LEU A 9 8.42 3.08 -3.88
C LEU A 9 8.22 4.49 -3.31
N LEU A 10 7.33 4.65 -2.33
CA LEU A 10 7.09 5.95 -1.72
C LEU A 10 8.31 6.46 -0.96
N GLY A 11 9.05 5.59 -0.26
CA GLY A 11 10.31 5.96 0.37
C GLY A 11 11.33 6.51 -0.64
N VAL A 12 11.55 5.81 -1.75
CA VAL A 12 12.48 6.25 -2.81
C VAL A 12 12.04 7.58 -3.43
N VAL A 13 10.73 7.75 -3.70
CA VAL A 13 10.20 9.00 -4.27
C VAL A 13 10.39 10.17 -3.31
N THR A 14 9.98 10.03 -2.05
CA THR A 14 10.11 11.11 -1.06
C THR A 14 11.58 11.44 -0.78
N SER A 15 12.45 10.44 -0.70
CA SER A 15 13.90 10.64 -0.57
C SER A 15 14.49 11.39 -1.75
N SER A 16 14.10 11.06 -2.98
CA SER A 16 14.60 11.72 -4.20
C SER A 16 14.20 13.19 -4.26
N VAL A 17 12.95 13.50 -3.88
CA VAL A 17 12.47 14.88 -3.83
C VAL A 17 13.23 15.69 -2.77
N LEU A 18 13.37 15.16 -1.55
CA LEU A 18 14.13 15.85 -0.51
C LEU A 18 15.62 15.97 -0.83
N PHE A 19 16.20 15.00 -1.55
CA PHE A 19 17.57 15.08 -2.02
C PHE A 19 17.79 16.30 -2.93
N TYR A 20 16.84 16.59 -3.83
CA TYR A 20 16.90 17.78 -4.68
C TYR A 20 16.92 19.09 -3.88
N PHE A 21 16.23 19.14 -2.74
CA PHE A 21 16.20 20.28 -1.82
C PHE A 21 17.29 20.22 -0.73
N THR A 22 18.19 19.23 -0.78
CA THR A 22 19.21 19.11 0.25
C THR A 22 20.26 20.21 0.06
N PRO A 23 20.48 21.06 1.08
CA PRO A 23 21.46 22.14 0.99
C PRO A 23 22.87 21.60 0.81
N SER A 24 23.73 22.36 0.12
CA SER A 24 25.16 22.02 0.06
C SER A 24 25.79 22.15 1.46
N TYR A 25 26.94 21.51 1.67
CA TYR A 25 27.64 21.60 2.96
C TYR A 25 27.92 23.06 3.38
N GLU A 26 28.29 23.91 2.41
CA GLU A 26 28.55 25.33 2.65
C GLU A 26 27.30 26.09 3.11
N GLN A 27 26.12 25.66 2.69
CA GLN A 27 24.83 26.24 3.10
C GLN A 27 24.33 25.66 4.42
N ALA A 28 24.56 24.37 4.68
CA ALA A 28 24.07 23.67 5.86
C ALA A 28 24.91 23.93 7.10
N GLY A 29 26.21 24.18 6.95
CA GLY A 29 27.18 24.32 8.05
C GLY A 29 27.34 23.04 8.90
N ASN A 30 26.63 21.96 8.57
CA ASN A 30 26.59 20.71 9.30
C ASN A 30 26.36 19.52 8.36
N TRP A 31 27.35 18.62 8.31
CA TRP A 31 27.32 17.41 7.49
C TRP A 31 26.19 16.44 7.87
N LEU A 32 25.74 16.45 9.12
CA LEU A 32 24.64 15.61 9.60
C LEU A 32 23.34 15.95 8.89
N ILE A 33 23.08 17.23 8.62
CA ILE A 33 21.84 17.68 7.97
C ILE A 33 21.80 17.17 6.53
N VAL A 34 22.92 17.26 5.82
CA VAL A 34 23.07 16.81 4.42
C VAL A 34 22.81 15.31 4.29
N LEU A 35 23.29 14.50 5.23
CA LEU A 35 23.10 13.04 5.20
C LEU A 35 21.75 12.58 5.75
N LEU A 36 21.21 13.26 6.78
CA LEU A 36 19.98 12.83 7.44
C LEU A 36 18.72 13.23 6.66
N LEU A 37 18.73 14.32 5.90
CA LEU A 37 17.53 14.77 5.17
C LEU A 37 16.97 13.69 4.22
N PRO A 38 17.79 13.10 3.33
CA PRO A 38 17.31 12.06 2.43
C PRO A 38 16.86 10.80 3.18
N LEU A 39 17.57 10.42 4.25
CA LEU A 39 17.21 9.28 5.10
C LEU A 39 15.84 9.48 5.76
N VAL A 40 15.60 10.65 6.34
CA VAL A 40 14.30 11.01 6.94
C VAL A 40 13.20 11.05 5.87
N GLY A 41 13.53 11.53 4.66
CA GLY A 41 12.64 11.47 3.51
C GLY A 41 12.25 10.04 3.14
N PHE A 42 13.22 9.15 3.07
CA PHE A 42 12.98 7.73 2.80
C PHE A 42 12.08 7.11 3.88
N LEU A 43 12.41 7.30 5.15
CA LEU A 43 11.65 6.70 6.27
C LEU A 43 10.21 7.24 6.33
N SER A 44 10.02 8.54 6.14
CA SER A 44 8.69 9.16 6.15
C SER A 44 7.83 8.67 4.97
N GLY A 45 8.39 8.60 3.76
CA GLY A 45 7.72 8.04 2.58
C GLY A 45 7.39 6.56 2.73
N ALA A 46 8.34 5.77 3.26
CA ALA A 46 8.15 4.36 3.51
C ALA A 46 7.04 4.10 4.54
N LEU A 47 7.02 4.86 5.63
CA LEU A 47 5.98 4.79 6.66
C LEU A 47 4.60 5.13 6.08
N MET A 48 4.50 6.20 5.29
CA MET A 48 3.27 6.55 4.59
C MET A 48 2.79 5.45 3.65
N GLY A 49 3.70 4.76 2.95
CA GLY A 49 3.33 3.62 2.11
C GLY A 49 2.79 2.42 2.89
N LEU A 50 3.30 2.19 4.10
CA LEU A 50 2.74 1.17 5.01
C LEU A 50 1.36 1.56 5.52
N LEU A 51 1.19 2.80 5.99
CA LEU A 51 -0.08 3.30 6.52
C LEU A 51 -1.18 3.44 5.46
N SER A 52 -0.81 3.66 4.20
CA SER A 52 -1.73 3.77 3.07
C SER A 52 -2.03 2.43 2.38
N SER A 53 -1.47 1.33 2.86
CA SER A 53 -1.70 0.01 2.27
C SER A 53 -3.05 -0.57 2.70
N ALA A 54 -3.75 -1.22 1.76
CA ALA A 54 -5.01 -1.89 2.04
C ALA A 54 -4.81 -3.05 3.03
N LYS A 55 -5.67 -3.12 4.04
CA LYS A 55 -5.65 -4.13 5.10
C LYS A 55 -6.59 -5.30 4.82
N TYR A 56 -7.72 -5.02 4.19
CA TYR A 56 -8.82 -5.91 3.91
C TYR A 56 -9.02 -6.04 2.40
N GLU A 57 -9.28 -7.26 1.93
CA GLU A 57 -9.54 -7.56 0.53
C GLU A 57 -10.81 -8.39 0.44
N PHE A 58 -11.71 -8.01 -0.45
CA PHE A 58 -12.90 -8.77 -0.80
C PHE A 58 -12.58 -9.60 -2.04
N CYS A 59 -12.45 -10.91 -1.84
CA CYS A 59 -12.14 -11.86 -2.90
C CYS A 59 -13.38 -12.70 -3.20
N ILE A 60 -13.66 -12.88 -4.49
CA ILE A 60 -14.74 -13.73 -4.98
C ILE A 60 -14.09 -14.98 -5.55
N GLU A 61 -14.57 -16.13 -5.10
CA GLU A 61 -14.22 -17.42 -5.68
C GLU A 61 -15.07 -17.63 -6.93
N PHE A 62 -14.42 -17.91 -8.05
CA PHE A 62 -15.08 -18.21 -9.31
C PHE A 62 -14.67 -19.62 -9.76
N SER A 63 -15.67 -20.48 -9.96
CA SER A 63 -15.49 -21.78 -10.59
C SER A 63 -15.88 -21.64 -12.06
N HIS A 64 -14.88 -21.71 -12.95
CA HIS A 64 -15.16 -21.81 -14.38
C HIS A 64 -15.66 -23.23 -14.71
N ALA A 65 -16.59 -23.32 -15.66
CA ALA A 65 -17.12 -24.60 -16.15
C ALA A 65 -16.10 -25.37 -17.01
N ASP A 66 -15.03 -24.69 -17.45
CA ASP A 66 -13.92 -25.30 -18.18
C ASP A 66 -12.85 -25.82 -17.21
N GLU A 67 -11.98 -26.72 -17.68
CA GLU A 67 -10.94 -27.45 -16.90
C GLU A 67 -9.90 -26.56 -16.17
N THR A 68 -10.04 -25.25 -16.18
CA THR A 68 -9.15 -24.28 -15.53
C THR A 68 -9.32 -24.18 -14.01
N GLY A 69 -10.36 -24.81 -13.44
CA GLY A 69 -10.52 -24.95 -11.99
C GLY A 69 -11.03 -23.70 -11.28
N VAL A 70 -10.69 -23.58 -9.99
CA VAL A 70 -11.14 -22.49 -9.11
C VAL A 70 -10.15 -21.34 -9.13
N GLN A 71 -10.63 -20.12 -9.41
CA GLN A 71 -9.83 -18.90 -9.39
C GLN A 71 -10.39 -17.88 -8.41
N TRP A 72 -9.50 -17.18 -7.71
CA TRP A 72 -9.85 -16.09 -6.80
C TRP A 72 -9.61 -14.74 -7.48
N ILE A 73 -10.65 -13.90 -7.55
CA ILE A 73 -10.53 -12.52 -8.04
C ILE A 73 -10.71 -11.54 -6.89
N THR A 74 -9.82 -10.55 -6.77
CA THR A 74 -9.99 -9.46 -5.79
C THR A 74 -10.93 -8.41 -6.36
N ALA A 75 -12.17 -8.36 -5.86
CA ALA A 75 -13.20 -7.43 -6.31
C ALA A 75 -13.07 -6.03 -5.66
N ALA A 76 -12.62 -5.97 -4.42
CA ALA A 76 -12.38 -4.70 -3.73
C ALA A 76 -11.24 -4.81 -2.71
N ARG A 77 -10.57 -3.68 -2.43
CA ARG A 77 -9.55 -3.56 -1.38
C ARG A 77 -9.85 -2.33 -0.54
N SER A 78 -9.75 -2.45 0.79
CA SER A 78 -9.86 -1.32 1.70
C SER A 78 -8.92 -1.44 2.89
N ARG A 79 -8.69 -0.34 3.60
CA ARG A 79 -7.97 -0.29 4.88
C ARG A 79 -8.89 -0.06 6.08
N HIS A 80 -10.16 0.27 5.85
CA HIS A 80 -11.10 0.65 6.91
C HIS A 80 -11.90 -0.56 7.38
N VAL A 81 -12.12 -0.65 8.70
CA VAL A 81 -12.90 -1.74 9.32
C VAL A 81 -14.38 -1.67 8.93
N ALA A 82 -14.93 -0.46 8.74
CA ALA A 82 -16.31 -0.29 8.28
C ALA A 82 -16.54 -0.94 6.89
N ASP A 83 -15.57 -0.82 5.99
CA ASP A 83 -15.63 -1.45 4.68
C ASP A 83 -15.50 -2.97 4.78
N TYR A 84 -14.75 -3.48 5.77
CA TYR A 84 -14.67 -4.92 6.04
C TYR A 84 -16.02 -5.50 6.47
N GLU A 85 -16.76 -4.82 7.35
CA GLU A 85 -18.12 -5.24 7.70
C GLU A 85 -19.07 -5.18 6.49
N THR A 86 -18.88 -4.19 5.61
CA THR A 86 -19.60 -4.12 4.33
C THR A 86 -19.24 -5.31 3.43
N PHE A 87 -17.96 -5.70 3.33
CA PHE A 87 -17.52 -6.86 2.57
C PHE A 87 -18.14 -8.16 3.09
N LYS A 88 -18.24 -8.34 4.42
CA LYS A 88 -18.95 -9.49 5.00
C LYS A 88 -20.43 -9.51 4.63
N ALA A 89 -21.10 -8.36 4.74
CA ALA A 89 -22.51 -8.26 4.37
C ALA A 89 -22.74 -8.56 2.89
N GLN A 90 -21.83 -8.12 2.01
CA GLN A 90 -21.88 -8.47 0.58
C GLN A 90 -21.60 -9.95 0.34
N ALA A 91 -20.64 -10.55 1.04
CA ALA A 91 -20.36 -11.99 0.95
C ALA A 91 -21.60 -12.83 1.30
N ALA A 92 -22.25 -12.51 2.42
CA ALA A 92 -23.47 -13.19 2.88
C ALA A 92 -24.61 -13.06 1.85
N ARG A 93 -24.84 -11.84 1.33
CA ARG A 93 -25.84 -11.60 0.27
C ARG A 93 -25.54 -12.37 -1.01
N LEU A 94 -24.26 -12.49 -1.39
CA LEU A 94 -23.86 -13.24 -2.57
C LEU A 94 -24.16 -14.72 -2.39
N GLN A 95 -23.85 -15.25 -1.20
CA GLN A 95 -24.11 -16.64 -0.84
C GLN A 95 -25.61 -16.96 -0.79
N GLU A 96 -26.45 -16.04 -0.31
CA GLU A 96 -27.92 -16.18 -0.36
C GLU A 96 -28.49 -16.18 -1.78
N ARG A 97 -27.86 -15.46 -2.73
CA ARG A 97 -28.32 -15.40 -4.12
C ARG A 97 -27.85 -16.58 -4.99
N LEU A 98 -26.72 -17.17 -4.62
CA LEU A 98 -26.10 -18.28 -5.34
C LEU A 98 -26.41 -19.64 -4.69
N GLY A 99 -27.05 -19.64 -3.52
CA GLY A 99 -27.55 -20.81 -2.80
C GLY A 99 -28.91 -21.27 -3.26
#